data_AF-A0A8T3WTD0-F1
#
_entry.id   AF-A0A8T3WTD0-F1
#
_cell.length_a   1.000
_cell.length_b   1.000
_cell.length_c   1.000
_cell.angle_alpha   90.00
_cell.angle_beta   90.00
_cell.angle_gamma   90.00
#
_symmetry.space_group_name_H-M   'P 1'
#
loop_
_entity.id
_entity.type
_entity.pdbx_description
1 polymer ?
#
loop_
_entity_poly.entity_id
_entity_poly.type
_entity_poly.pdbx_seq_one_letter_code
_entity_poly.pdbx_strand_id
1 'polypeptide(L)'
;MQSFLEKAKEVIAKNQDVIAVFEELDRTGKFKKRTYKIRAAFTLDEELFNKFRAYCRENGINMSGRIEHYIREEMKRINKK
;
A
#
# COMPACT_ATOMS: atom_id res chain seq x y z
N MET A 1 23.94 10.26 -31.97
CA MET A 1 24.05 9.22 -30.92
C MET A 1 23.75 9.89 -29.59
N GLN A 2 22.69 9.53 -28.89
CA GLN A 2 22.48 10.05 -27.53
C GLN A 2 23.69 9.67 -26.69
N SER A 3 24.25 10.64 -25.97
CA SER A 3 25.39 10.39 -25.08
C SER A 3 24.93 9.39 -24.01
N PHE A 4 25.77 8.39 -23.71
CA PHE A 4 25.51 7.43 -22.64
C PHE A 4 25.13 8.13 -21.33
N LEU A 5 25.74 9.30 -21.06
CA LEU A 5 25.46 10.13 -19.90
C LEU A 5 24.04 10.72 -19.90
N GLU A 6 23.47 11.04 -21.06
CA GLU A 6 22.12 11.58 -21.16
C GLU A 6 21.08 10.49 -20.89
N LYS A 7 21.26 9.31 -21.49
CA LYS A 7 20.41 8.15 -21.20
C LYS A 7 20.52 7.70 -19.74
N ALA A 8 21.73 7.69 -19.18
CA ALA A 8 21.94 7.34 -17.78
C ALA A 8 21.21 8.32 -16.84
N LYS A 9 21.30 9.63 -17.10
CA LYS A 9 20.56 10.65 -16.34
C LYS A 9 19.04 10.46 -16.43
N GLU A 10 18.52 10.18 -17.62
CA GLU A 10 17.08 9.92 -17.80
C GLU A 10 16.62 8.66 -17.05
N VAL A 11 17.40 7.58 -17.11
CA VAL A 11 17.06 6.31 -16.43
C VAL A 11 17.12 6.46 -14.91
N ILE A 12 18.10 7.21 -14.40
CA ILE A 12 18.23 7.52 -12.98
C ILE A 12 17.05 8.38 -12.51
N ALA A 13 16.69 9.43 -13.27
CA ALA A 13 15.56 10.27 -12.95
C ALA A 13 14.23 9.50 -12.92
N LYS A 14 14.06 8.53 -13.83
CA LYS A 14 12.84 7.70 -13.92
C LYS A 14 12.73 6.63 -12.83
N ASN A 15 13.83 6.24 -12.18
CA ASN A 15 13.87 5.13 -11.23
C ASN A 15 14.50 5.53 -9.88
N GLN A 16 14.40 6.80 -9.48
CA GLN A 16 14.96 7.29 -8.21
C GLN A 16 14.48 6.49 -6.99
N ASP A 17 13.23 6.05 -7.01
CA ASP A 17 12.62 5.21 -5.99
C ASP A 17 13.28 3.83 -5.89
N VAL A 18 13.68 3.25 -7.01
CA VAL A 18 14.40 1.97 -7.06
C VAL A 18 15.84 2.15 -6.58
N ILE A 19 16.49 3.23 -7.00
CA ILE A 19 17.87 3.57 -6.59
C ILE A 19 17.96 3.79 -5.08
N ALA A 20 17.01 4.53 -4.50
CA ALA A 20 16.95 4.75 -3.04
C ALA A 20 16.78 3.43 -2.25
N VAL A 21 16.07 2.45 -2.81
CA VAL A 21 15.93 1.11 -2.19
C VAL A 21 17.25 0.35 -2.22
N PHE A 22 18.03 0.48 -3.30
CA PHE A 22 19.35 -0.14 -3.42
C PHE A 22 20.41 0.57 -2.55
N GLU A 23 20.38 1.89 -2.43
CA GLU A 23 21.25 2.64 -1.50
C GLU A 23 20.99 2.25 -0.03
N GLU A 24 19.72 2.06 0.34
CA GLU A 24 19.36 1.56 1.67
C GLU A 24 19.82 0.10 1.90
N LEU A 25 19.81 -0.74 0.86
CA LEU A 25 20.32 -2.11 0.90
C LEU A 25 21.84 -2.11 1.13
N ASP A 26 22.60 -1.32 0.38
CA ASP A 26 24.06 -1.24 0.51
C ASP A 26 24.47 -0.73 1.90
N ARG A 27 23.71 0.22 2.46
CA ARG A 27 23.97 0.76 3.79
C ARG A 27 23.65 -0.21 4.92
N THR A 28 22.60 -1.03 4.79
CA THR A 28 22.04 -1.80 5.92
C THR A 28 22.15 -3.32 5.77
N GLY A 29 22.55 -3.82 4.59
CA GLY A 29 22.54 -5.23 4.23
C GLY A 29 21.15 -5.86 4.12
N LYS A 30 20.08 -5.05 4.19
CA LYS A 30 18.69 -5.52 4.18
C LYS A 30 17.84 -4.66 3.26
N PHE A 31 17.04 -5.28 2.40
CA PHE A 31 16.00 -4.56 1.68
C PHE A 31 15.03 -3.96 2.70
N LYS A 32 14.69 -2.67 2.54
CA LYS A 32 13.59 -2.06 3.29
C LYS A 32 12.36 -2.94 3.08
N LYS A 33 11.91 -3.62 4.14
CA LYS A 33 10.60 -4.29 4.11
C LYS A 33 9.61 -3.17 3.84
N ARG A 34 9.08 -3.07 2.62
CA ARG A 34 7.85 -2.32 2.38
C ARG A 34 6.82 -3.00 3.28
N THR A 35 6.62 -2.48 4.49
CA THR A 35 5.45 -2.82 5.26
C THR A 35 4.29 -2.23 4.47
N TYR A 36 3.72 -3.04 3.57
CA TYR A 36 2.68 -2.64 2.62
C TYR A 36 1.37 -2.21 3.31
N LYS A 37 1.27 -2.41 4.63
CA LYS A 37 0.09 -2.08 5.43
C LYS A 37 0.39 -0.86 6.31
N ILE A 38 -0.38 0.19 6.10
CA ILE A 38 -0.39 1.39 6.93
C ILE A 38 -1.50 1.22 7.99
N ARG A 39 -1.23 1.64 9.23
CA ARG A 39 -2.27 1.71 10.26
C ARG A 39 -3.06 3.00 10.07
N ALA A 40 -4.33 2.90 9.74
CA ALA A 40 -5.25 4.03 9.67
C ALA A 40 -6.13 4.05 10.93
N ALA A 41 -6.26 5.22 11.55
CA ALA A 41 -7.23 5.48 12.60
C ALA A 41 -8.40 6.27 11.99
N PHE A 42 -9.62 5.78 12.15
CA PHE A 42 -10.83 6.45 11.68
C PHE A 42 -11.95 6.20 12.68
N THR A 43 -12.87 7.15 12.75
CA THR A 43 -14.03 7.08 13.63
C THR A 43 -15.16 6.36 12.90
N LEU A 44 -15.83 5.45 13.60
CA LEU A 44 -17.06 4.80 13.14
C LEU A 44 -18.15 5.05 14.19
N ASP A 45 -19.39 5.04 13.71
CA ASP A 45 -20.54 4.93 14.61
C ASP A 45 -20.44 3.65 15.46
N GLU A 46 -20.79 3.76 16.74
CA GLU A 46 -20.63 2.69 17.72
C GLU A 46 -21.57 1.51 17.42
N GLU A 47 -22.82 1.79 17.06
CA GLU A 47 -23.79 0.75 16.74
C GLU A 47 -23.36 -0.02 15.49
N LEU A 48 -22.93 0.70 14.45
CA LEU A 48 -22.39 0.12 13.23
C LEU A 48 -21.15 -0.73 13.50
N PHE A 49 -20.21 -0.24 14.31
CA PHE A 49 -19.00 -0.98 14.67
C PHE A 49 -19.34 -2.29 15.39
N ASN A 50 -20.26 -2.24 16.36
CA ASN A 50 -20.68 -3.41 17.12
C ASN A 50 -21.37 -4.45 16.23
N LYS A 51 -22.28 -4.01 15.35
CA LYS A 51 -22.93 -4.88 14.36
C LYS A 51 -21.91 -5.53 13.42
N PHE A 52 -20.98 -4.74 12.88
CA PHE A 52 -19.95 -5.23 11.97
C PHE A 52 -18.98 -6.21 12.67
N ARG A 53 -18.64 -5.95 13.93
CA ARG A 53 -17.81 -6.83 14.75
C ARG A 53 -18.51 -8.16 15.04
N ALA A 54 -19.79 -8.14 15.41
CA ALA A 54 -20.58 -9.35 15.63
C ALA A 54 -20.64 -10.19 14.35
N TYR A 55 -20.97 -9.57 13.22
CA TYR A 55 -20.97 -10.22 11.91
C TYR A 55 -19.62 -10.89 11.60
N CYS A 56 -18.50 -10.18 11.77
CA CYS A 56 -17.19 -10.76 11.50
C CYS A 56 -16.88 -11.94 12.43
N ARG A 57 -17.27 -11.86 13.70
CA ARG A 57 -17.06 -12.93 14.68
C ARG A 57 -17.86 -14.19 14.34
N GLU A 58 -19.15 -14.03 14.03
CA GLU A 58 -20.05 -15.15 13.71
C GLU A 58 -19.61 -15.89 12.43
N ASN A 59 -19.02 -15.16 11.48
CA ASN A 59 -18.58 -15.71 10.19
C ASN A 59 -17.08 -16.09 10.16
N GLY A 60 -16.35 -15.93 11.27
CA GLY A 60 -14.91 -16.23 11.34
C GLY A 60 -14.04 -15.33 10.44
N ILE A 61 -14.48 -14.10 10.16
CA ILE A 61 -13.84 -13.17 9.23
C ILE A 61 -12.91 -12.21 9.98
N ASN A 62 -11.74 -11.93 9.42
CA ASN A 62 -10.87 -10.86 9.90
C ASN A 62 -11.46 -9.48 9.53
N MET A 63 -11.83 -8.68 10.55
CA MET A 63 -12.40 -7.33 10.37
C MET A 63 -11.55 -6.44 9.47
N SER A 64 -10.24 -6.35 9.70
CA SER A 64 -9.35 -5.50 8.90
C SER A 64 -9.29 -5.98 7.45
N GLY A 65 -9.27 -7.29 7.23
CA GLY A 65 -9.30 -7.86 5.87
C GLY A 65 -10.63 -7.56 5.15
N ARG A 66 -11.75 -7.58 5.88
CA ARG A 66 -13.06 -7.28 5.31
C ARG A 66 -13.23 -5.80 4.97
N ILE A 67 -12.74 -4.91 5.83
CA ILE A 67 -12.70 -3.46 5.55
C ILE A 67 -11.83 -3.18 4.32
N GLU A 68 -10.64 -3.80 4.24
CA GLU A 68 -9.76 -3.66 3.08
C GLU A 68 -10.44 -4.13 1.79
N HIS A 69 -11.20 -5.22 1.83
CA HIS A 69 -11.97 -5.70 0.69
C HIS A 69 -13.02 -4.68 0.23
N TYR A 70 -13.80 -4.10 1.15
CA TYR A 70 -14.79 -3.09 0.79
C TYR A 70 -14.14 -1.83 0.18
N ILE A 71 -13.03 -1.37 0.74
CA ILE A 71 -12.27 -0.24 0.20
C ILE A 71 -11.81 -0.56 -1.23
N ARG A 72 -11.28 -1.76 -1.49
CA ARG A 72 -10.83 -2.17 -2.83
C ARG A 72 -11.98 -2.21 -3.83
N GLU A 73 -13.13 -2.75 -3.45
CA GLU A 73 -14.31 -2.80 -4.31
C GLU A 73 -14.82 -1.39 -4.64
N GLU A 74 -14.80 -0.48 -3.66
CA GLU A 74 -15.21 0.91 -3.89
C GLU A 74 -14.23 1.65 -4.81
N MET A 75 -12.92 1.46 -4.65
CA MET A 75 -11.92 2.02 -5.56
C MET A 75 -12.07 1.52 -7.00
N LYS A 76 -12.43 0.23 -7.19
CA LYS A 76 -12.73 -0.30 -8.52
C LYS A 76 -13.95 0.36 -9.15
N ARG A 77 -14.96 0.72 -8.35
CA ARG A 77 -16.15 1.44 -8.85
C ARG A 77 -15.81 2.86 -9.27
N ILE A 78 -15.00 3.56 -8.47
CA ILE A 78 -14.52 4.91 -8.78
C ILE A 78 -13.74 4.91 -10.10
N ASN A 79 -12.79 3.98 -10.29
CA ASN A 79 -11.94 3.93 -11.48
C ASN A 79 -12.65 3.44 -12.76
N LYS A 80 -13.90 2.96 -12.65
CA LYS A 80 -14.73 2.56 -13.79
C LYS A 80 -15.66 3.68 -14.28
N LYS A 81 -15.74 4.80 -13.57
CA LYS A 81 -16.39 6.04 -14.01
C LYS A 81 -15.37 6.96 -14.64
#